data_AF-A0A3N1XY11-F1
#
_entry.id   AF-A0A3N1XY11-F1
#
_cell.length_a   1.000
_cell.length_b   1.000
_cell.length_c   1.000
_cell.angle_alpha   90.00
_cell.angle_beta   90.00
_cell.angle_gamma   90.00
#
_symmetry.space_group_name_H-M   'P 1'
#
loop_
_entity.id
_entity.type
_entity.pdbx_description
1 polymer ?
#
loop_
_entity_poly.entity_id
_entity_poly.type
_entity_poly.pdbx_seq_one_letter_code
_entity_poly.pdbx_strand_id
1 'polypeptide(L)'
;MERIIYSKYSNERDDEFKIRTSITKDESDNFILYKTPLTEKAKNHVNNMYNTYKKLCYYYEQDILNINKCEFKEGFVKFEYLQGETLEKKLDDLIELDRVEDIINLIKYYRDKVTSIKEQKPFVITEDFTKVFGNVNLSSNLLASSVSNIDIIFSNIIINEKWNLIDYEWTFNFPVPINFTIYRAIFYYINTSSKRSELLSLELMKLLEISDNEIEQYEVMERNFQNYIIGNSLTSWEIYNNIHGKCYDVSYFVKDAEQNQIRNEVQIYYDYGEGFSESNSTKHYITPDDNGKVYIKIKIEENIKQLRIDPASDYNIIIIEKFVGSNNNYYPLKYNSNGYKITEKTVLFITSDPQIYVNTIDPGTNLIELEYFIKMIPSELSLELSKYIYSNENTLDLLKSQLNELDIKVKEFERNIDIRDEYIRNIQKSRLWKYYKKHLIKRGQYSEFWS
;
A
#
# COMPACT_ATOMS: atom_id res chain seq x y z
N MET A 1 18.05 42.67 -35.25
CA MET A 1 18.26 42.16 -33.89
C MET A 1 17.49 40.85 -33.76
N GLU A 2 18.13 39.73 -33.40
CA GLU A 2 17.47 38.42 -33.31
C GLU A 2 16.43 38.43 -32.17
N ARG A 3 15.21 37.93 -32.45
CA ARG A 3 14.12 37.89 -31.47
C ARG A 3 13.96 36.49 -30.90
N ILE A 4 14.00 36.34 -29.59
CA ILE A 4 13.68 35.06 -28.92
C ILE A 4 12.17 34.82 -29.01
N ILE A 5 11.79 33.65 -29.52
CA ILE A 5 10.40 33.19 -29.67
C ILE A 5 10.03 32.24 -28.53
N TYR A 6 10.96 31.37 -28.14
CA TYR A 6 10.75 30.36 -27.10
C TYR A 6 12.06 30.06 -26.39
N SER A 7 11.99 29.80 -25.08
CA SER A 7 13.12 29.31 -24.30
C SER A 7 12.68 28.22 -23.33
N LYS A 8 13.44 27.14 -23.28
CA LYS A 8 13.30 26.03 -22.32
C LYS A 8 14.56 25.93 -21.47
N TYR A 9 14.37 25.72 -20.17
CA TYR A 9 15.44 25.60 -19.19
C TYR A 9 15.48 24.17 -18.67
N SER A 10 16.67 23.57 -18.66
CA SER A 10 16.94 22.27 -18.03
C SER A 10 17.60 22.50 -16.65
N ASN A 11 16.93 23.25 -15.77
CA ASN A 11 17.48 23.74 -14.51
C ASN A 11 17.40 22.74 -13.33
N GLU A 12 16.67 21.63 -13.50
CA GLU A 12 16.56 20.56 -12.49
C GLU A 12 17.69 19.51 -12.58
N ARG A 13 18.62 19.67 -13.53
CA ARG A 13 19.80 18.81 -13.70
C ARG A 13 20.95 19.31 -12.83
N ASP A 14 21.96 18.49 -12.57
CA ASP A 14 23.22 18.89 -11.95
C ASP A 14 23.82 20.12 -12.64
N ASP A 15 24.56 20.94 -11.89
CA ASP A 15 25.14 22.18 -12.39
C ASP A 15 25.99 21.97 -13.65
N GLU A 16 26.58 20.78 -13.85
CA GLU A 16 27.35 20.43 -15.05
C GLU A 16 26.49 20.28 -16.32
N PHE A 17 25.18 20.11 -16.19
CA PHE A 17 24.26 19.81 -17.31
C PHE A 17 23.16 20.87 -17.50
N LYS A 18 23.16 21.94 -16.72
CA LYS A 18 22.15 23.01 -16.83
C LYS A 18 22.36 23.82 -18.11
N ILE A 19 21.43 23.66 -19.05
CA ILE A 19 21.40 24.40 -20.31
C ILE A 19 20.07 25.13 -20.50
N ARG A 20 20.12 26.22 -21.27
CA ARG A 20 18.94 26.89 -21.83
C ARG A 20 18.96 26.70 -23.34
N THR A 21 17.87 26.14 -23.85
CA THR A 21 17.60 26.00 -25.28
C THR A 21 16.65 27.11 -25.70
N SER A 22 17.04 27.93 -26.67
CA SER A 22 16.23 29.05 -27.17
C SER A 22 16.02 28.97 -28.66
N ILE A 23 14.79 29.15 -29.11
CA ILE A 23 14.44 29.32 -30.52
C ILE A 23 14.33 30.83 -30.77
N THR A 24 15.08 31.29 -31.76
CA THR A 24 15.15 32.69 -32.17
C THR A 24 14.72 32.83 -33.62
N LYS A 25 14.32 34.04 -34.00
CA LYS A 25 14.02 34.42 -35.37
C LYS A 25 15.00 35.50 -35.81
N ASP A 26 15.69 35.28 -36.93
CA ASP A 26 16.57 36.27 -37.53
C ASP A 26 15.80 37.36 -38.30
N GLU A 27 16.50 38.35 -38.84
CA GLU A 27 15.89 39.45 -39.61
C GLU A 27 15.27 38.99 -40.94
N SER A 28 15.64 37.81 -41.42
CA SER A 28 15.09 37.17 -42.62
C SER A 28 13.97 36.17 -42.30
N ASP A 29 13.43 36.24 -41.08
CA ASP A 29 12.37 35.38 -40.59
C ASP A 29 12.71 33.87 -40.46
N ASN A 30 13.99 33.51 -40.50
CA ASN A 30 14.44 32.13 -40.30
C ASN A 30 14.56 31.79 -38.81
N PHE A 31 14.19 30.56 -38.47
CA PHE A 31 14.34 30.05 -37.11
C PHE A 31 15.74 29.50 -36.87
N ILE A 32 16.31 29.84 -35.72
CA ILE A 32 17.62 29.37 -35.27
C ILE A 32 17.49 28.89 -33.83
N LEU A 33 18.08 27.74 -33.52
CA LEU A 33 18.10 27.18 -32.18
C LEU A 33 19.47 27.38 -31.53
N TYR A 34 19.48 27.88 -30.29
CA TYR A 34 20.69 28.07 -29.48
C TYR A 34 20.63 27.23 -28.21
N LYS A 35 21.70 26.48 -27.94
CA LYS A 35 21.95 25.87 -26.62
C LYS A 35 23.03 26.69 -25.90
N THR A 36 22.68 27.21 -24.72
CA THR A 36 23.52 28.09 -23.90
C THR A 36 23.71 27.48 -22.50
N PRO A 37 24.92 27.46 -21.93
CA PRO A 37 25.14 26.97 -20.57
C PRO A 37 24.55 27.96 -19.56
N LEU A 38 23.96 27.44 -18.48
CA LEU A 38 23.40 28.25 -17.38
C LEU A 38 24.39 28.46 -16.22
N THR A 39 25.43 27.65 -16.16
CA THR A 39 26.47 27.70 -15.13
C THR A 39 27.85 27.69 -15.78
N GLU A 40 28.87 28.08 -15.02
CA GLU A 40 30.28 27.95 -15.45
C GLU A 40 30.66 26.48 -15.71
N LYS A 41 30.15 25.56 -14.88
CA LYS A 41 30.41 24.12 -15.01
C LYS A 41 29.82 23.53 -16.30
N ALA A 42 28.63 24.00 -16.72
CA ALA A 42 27.96 23.53 -17.93
C ALA A 42 28.61 23.98 -19.24
N LYS A 43 29.59 24.91 -19.20
CA LYS A 43 30.30 25.36 -20.42
C LYS A 43 30.99 24.22 -21.14
N ASN A 44 31.65 23.32 -20.40
CA ASN A 44 32.34 22.18 -21.01
C ASN A 44 31.37 21.25 -21.74
N HIS A 45 30.20 21.00 -21.14
CA HIS A 45 29.13 20.18 -21.73
C HIS A 45 28.64 20.77 -23.07
N VAL A 46 28.31 22.06 -23.10
CA VAL A 46 27.86 22.74 -24.32
C VAL A 46 28.98 22.82 -25.37
N ASN A 47 30.20 23.19 -24.97
CA ASN A 47 31.34 23.29 -25.89
C ASN A 47 31.66 21.95 -26.57
N ASN A 48 31.42 20.84 -25.88
CA ASN A 48 31.70 19.51 -26.42
C ASN A 48 30.67 19.07 -27.48
N MET A 49 29.46 19.65 -27.54
CA MET A 49 28.42 19.26 -28.50
C MET A 49 28.87 19.37 -29.96
N TYR A 50 29.71 20.36 -30.32
CA TYR A 50 30.24 20.46 -31.68
C TYR A 50 31.25 19.35 -32.02
N ASN A 51 32.03 18.89 -31.03
CA ASN A 51 32.90 17.73 -31.20
C ASN A 51 32.11 16.43 -31.31
N THR A 52 31.04 16.31 -30.51
CA THR A 52 30.07 15.21 -30.60
C THR A 52 29.43 15.15 -31.99
N TYR A 53 28.95 16.29 -32.51
CA TYR A 53 28.41 16.41 -33.87
C TYR A 53 29.36 15.82 -34.92
N LYS A 54 30.62 16.28 -34.94
CA LYS A 54 31.63 15.79 -35.90
C LYS A 54 31.88 14.28 -35.78
N LYS A 55 31.92 13.75 -34.55
CA LYS A 55 32.08 12.31 -34.33
C LYS A 55 30.88 11.53 -34.86
N LEU A 56 29.66 11.93 -34.51
CA LEU A 56 28.46 11.24 -34.97
C LEU A 56 28.31 11.29 -36.49
N CYS A 57 28.70 12.39 -37.15
CA CYS A 57 28.71 12.47 -38.61
C CYS A 57 29.66 11.46 -39.28
N TYR A 58 30.75 11.08 -38.60
CA TYR A 58 31.66 10.04 -39.08
C TYR A 58 31.07 8.63 -38.86
N TYR A 59 30.54 8.38 -37.67
CA TYR A 59 30.03 7.07 -37.25
C TYR A 59 28.71 6.67 -37.92
N TYR A 60 27.85 7.64 -38.26
CA TYR A 60 26.61 7.42 -38.99
C TYR A 60 26.72 7.90 -40.44
N GLU A 61 26.29 7.05 -41.38
CA GLU A 61 26.15 7.46 -42.77
C GLU A 61 24.98 8.43 -42.90
N GLN A 62 25.22 9.61 -43.48
CA GLN A 62 24.26 10.71 -43.53
C GLN A 62 23.04 10.42 -44.42
N ASP A 63 23.11 9.39 -45.27
CA ASP A 63 21.96 8.88 -46.03
C ASP A 63 21.10 7.92 -45.20
N ILE A 64 21.65 7.39 -44.13
CA ILE A 64 20.97 6.48 -43.22
C ILE A 64 20.32 7.27 -42.08
N LEU A 65 21.12 8.00 -41.30
CA LEU A 65 20.70 8.88 -40.21
C LEU A 65 21.51 10.18 -40.29
N ASN A 66 20.85 11.27 -40.67
CA ASN A 66 21.48 12.58 -40.76
C ASN A 66 21.60 13.19 -39.35
N ILE A 67 22.77 13.75 -39.03
CA ILE A 67 22.98 14.41 -37.74
C ILE A 67 22.73 15.91 -37.94
N ASN A 68 21.80 16.48 -37.16
CA ASN A 68 21.42 17.88 -37.30
C ASN A 68 22.64 18.81 -37.18
N LYS A 69 22.79 19.76 -38.10
CA LYS A 69 24.00 20.58 -38.16
C LYS A 69 24.10 21.49 -36.95
N CYS A 70 25.32 21.54 -36.41
CA CYS A 70 25.67 22.35 -35.26
C CYS A 70 26.93 23.16 -35.53
N GLU A 71 26.94 24.40 -35.06
CA GLU A 71 28.05 25.34 -35.16
C GLU A 71 28.38 25.90 -33.77
N PHE A 72 29.66 25.86 -33.41
CA PHE A 72 30.14 26.47 -32.18
C PHE A 72 30.39 27.97 -32.36
N LYS A 73 29.89 28.80 -31.45
CA LYS A 73 30.13 30.24 -31.41
C LYS A 73 30.31 30.72 -29.96
N GLU A 74 31.49 31.25 -29.64
CA GLU A 74 31.75 32.04 -28.41
C GLU A 74 31.07 31.53 -27.12
N GLY A 75 31.13 30.22 -26.85
CA GLY A 75 30.60 29.61 -25.61
C GLY A 75 29.13 29.17 -25.68
N PHE A 76 28.50 29.22 -26.85
CA PHE A 76 27.19 28.63 -27.13
C PHE A 76 27.21 27.84 -28.44
N VAL A 77 26.18 27.02 -28.63
CA VAL A 77 26.05 26.17 -29.82
C VAL A 77 24.79 26.54 -30.57
N LYS A 78 24.95 26.80 -31.87
CA LYS A 78 23.88 27.07 -32.82
C LYS A 78 23.53 25.79 -33.55
N PHE A 79 22.24 25.47 -33.61
CA PHE A 79 21.68 24.40 -34.42
C PHE A 79 20.83 24.98 -35.54
N GLU A 80 20.80 24.30 -36.68
CA GLU A 80 19.78 24.57 -37.69
C GLU A 80 18.40 24.15 -37.19
N TYR A 81 17.38 24.90 -37.61
CA TYR A 81 15.99 24.57 -37.32
C TYR A 81 15.42 23.74 -38.46
N LEU A 82 15.05 22.49 -38.16
CA LEU A 82 14.48 21.58 -39.14
C LEU A 82 12.95 21.57 -39.04
N GLN A 83 12.30 21.71 -40.19
CA GLN A 83 10.87 21.45 -40.34
C GLN A 83 10.64 19.97 -40.68
N GLY A 84 9.62 19.38 -40.09
CA GLY A 84 9.22 18.00 -40.30
C GLY A 84 8.37 17.47 -39.15
N GLU A 85 8.06 16.18 -39.21
CA GLU A 85 7.32 15.49 -38.14
C GLU A 85 8.26 14.60 -37.34
N THR A 86 8.05 14.51 -36.03
CA THR A 86 8.85 13.59 -35.22
C THR A 86 8.49 12.14 -35.52
N LEU A 87 9.46 11.23 -35.38
CA LEU A 87 9.18 9.79 -35.47
C LEU A 87 8.14 9.37 -34.42
N GLU A 88 8.16 9.99 -33.24
CA GLU A 88 7.13 9.81 -32.20
C GLU A 88 5.74 10.14 -32.72
N LYS A 89 5.54 11.32 -33.33
CA LYS A 89 4.23 11.70 -33.87
C LYS A 89 3.77 10.73 -34.96
N LYS A 90 4.67 10.32 -35.85
CA LYS A 90 4.36 9.33 -36.90
C LYS A 90 3.90 7.99 -36.32
N LEU A 91 4.49 7.54 -35.21
CA LEU A 91 4.06 6.33 -34.52
C LEU A 91 2.70 6.54 -33.83
N ASP A 92 2.46 7.71 -33.22
CA ASP A 92 1.15 8.04 -32.62
C ASP A 92 0.04 8.04 -33.68
N ASP A 93 0.28 8.65 -34.85
CA ASP A 93 -0.68 8.68 -35.96
C ASP A 93 -1.01 7.25 -36.44
N LEU A 94 -0.04 6.32 -36.43
CA LEU A 94 -0.28 4.91 -36.77
C LEU A 94 -1.09 4.16 -35.71
N ILE A 95 -0.95 4.51 -34.42
CA ILE A 95 -1.78 3.97 -33.34
C ILE A 95 -3.22 4.44 -33.52
N GLU A 96 -3.44 5.74 -33.77
CA GLU A 96 -4.79 6.30 -33.98
C GLU A 96 -5.51 5.68 -35.19
N LEU A 97 -4.75 5.18 -36.16
CA LEU A 97 -5.25 4.47 -37.35
C LEU A 97 -5.34 2.93 -37.20
N ASP A 98 -5.00 2.38 -36.03
CA ASP A 98 -4.96 0.93 -35.74
C ASP A 98 -4.07 0.13 -36.72
N ARG A 99 -2.93 0.72 -37.12
CA ARG A 99 -2.00 0.16 -38.11
C ARG A 99 -0.84 -0.59 -37.45
N VAL A 100 -1.15 -1.62 -36.68
CA VAL A 100 -0.19 -2.37 -35.85
C VAL A 100 1.02 -2.90 -36.65
N GLU A 101 0.80 -3.44 -37.84
CA GLU A 101 1.89 -3.99 -38.66
C GLU A 101 2.87 -2.90 -39.13
N ASP A 102 2.37 -1.71 -39.47
CA ASP A 102 3.20 -0.58 -39.87
C ASP A 102 4.01 -0.02 -38.71
N ILE A 103 3.45 -0.04 -37.49
CA ILE A 103 4.18 0.32 -36.27
C ILE A 103 5.38 -0.61 -36.08
N ILE A 104 5.16 -1.93 -36.15
CA ILE A 104 6.22 -2.93 -35.99
C ILE A 104 7.29 -2.76 -37.08
N ASN A 105 6.88 -2.55 -38.34
CA ASN A 105 7.81 -2.34 -39.45
C ASN A 105 8.63 -1.05 -39.27
N LEU A 106 8.01 0.02 -38.78
CA LEU A 106 8.69 1.30 -38.53
C LEU A 106 9.68 1.20 -37.37
N ILE A 107 9.34 0.46 -36.30
CA ILE A 107 10.26 0.21 -35.17
C ILE A 107 11.44 -0.69 -35.61
N LYS A 108 11.19 -1.72 -36.43
CA LYS A 108 12.28 -2.54 -37.02
C LYS A 108 13.19 -1.70 -37.91
N TYR A 109 12.61 -0.84 -38.74
CA TYR A 109 13.38 0.08 -39.56
C TYR A 109 14.22 1.04 -38.71
N TYR A 110 13.65 1.57 -37.62
CA TYR A 110 14.41 2.36 -36.64
C TYR A 110 15.58 1.56 -36.04
N ARG A 111 15.36 0.31 -35.64
CA ARG A 111 16.43 -0.58 -35.13
C ARG A 111 17.55 -0.70 -36.16
N ASP A 112 17.23 -0.98 -37.41
CA ASP A 112 18.21 -1.13 -38.49
C ASP A 112 19.03 0.16 -38.72
N LYS A 113 18.41 1.33 -38.57
CA LYS A 113 19.09 2.63 -38.62
C LYS A 113 20.06 2.85 -37.45
N VAL A 114 19.68 2.43 -36.25
CA VAL A 114 20.55 2.58 -35.06
C VAL A 114 21.70 1.58 -35.10
N THR A 115 21.44 0.35 -35.53
CA THR A 115 22.44 -0.72 -35.66
C THR A 115 23.35 -0.55 -36.88
N SER A 116 23.10 0.39 -37.79
CA SER A 116 24.00 0.67 -38.93
C SER A 116 25.23 1.51 -38.55
N ILE A 117 25.43 1.82 -37.26
CA ILE A 117 26.59 2.58 -36.78
C ILE A 117 27.90 1.86 -37.15
N LYS A 118 28.91 2.63 -37.55
CA LYS A 118 30.23 2.11 -37.92
C LYS A 118 31.05 1.65 -36.71
N GLU A 119 32.06 0.82 -36.99
CA GLU A 119 33.06 0.32 -36.03
C GLU A 119 32.45 -0.34 -34.78
N GLN A 120 31.43 -1.17 -34.98
CA GLN A 120 30.85 -1.97 -33.91
C GLN A 120 31.87 -2.97 -33.38
N LYS A 121 31.92 -3.06 -32.05
CA LYS A 121 32.81 -3.96 -31.31
C LYS A 121 32.03 -4.62 -30.16
N PRO A 122 32.51 -5.74 -29.63
CA PRO A 122 31.93 -6.31 -28.41
C PRO A 122 31.91 -5.28 -27.28
N PHE A 123 30.81 -5.24 -26.55
CA PHE A 123 30.61 -4.38 -25.40
C PHE A 123 31.58 -4.76 -24.27
N VAL A 124 32.20 -3.75 -23.67
CA VAL A 124 33.10 -3.91 -22.53
C VAL A 124 32.75 -2.84 -21.50
N ILE A 125 32.59 -3.25 -20.25
CA ILE A 125 32.37 -2.33 -19.14
C ILE A 125 33.68 -1.56 -18.87
N THR A 126 33.60 -0.24 -18.92
CA THR A 126 34.71 0.67 -18.62
C THR A 126 34.45 1.43 -17.33
N GLU A 127 35.47 2.03 -16.73
CA GLU A 127 35.30 2.84 -15.51
C GLU A 127 34.32 4.01 -15.74
N ASP A 128 34.39 4.67 -16.90
CA ASP A 128 33.48 5.77 -17.23
C ASP A 128 32.05 5.29 -17.47
N PHE A 129 31.88 4.10 -18.04
CA PHE A 129 30.56 3.46 -18.12
C PHE A 129 29.98 3.24 -16.72
N THR A 130 30.76 2.66 -15.80
CA THR A 130 30.32 2.39 -14.43
C THR A 130 29.96 3.66 -13.66
N LYS A 131 30.64 4.78 -13.91
CA LYS A 131 30.31 6.08 -13.29
C LYS A 131 28.92 6.59 -13.68
N VAL A 132 28.50 6.35 -14.92
CA VAL A 132 27.23 6.87 -15.46
C VAL A 132 26.09 5.87 -15.27
N PHE A 133 26.33 4.60 -15.58
CA PHE A 133 25.29 3.57 -15.63
C PHE A 133 25.35 2.58 -14.45
N GLY A 134 26.35 2.69 -13.58
CA GLY A 134 26.56 1.80 -12.44
C GLY A 134 27.10 0.41 -12.83
N ASN A 135 27.13 -0.49 -11.85
CA ASN A 135 27.55 -1.87 -12.06
C ASN A 135 26.37 -2.71 -12.52
N VAL A 136 26.48 -3.30 -13.71
CA VAL A 136 25.45 -4.15 -14.31
C VAL A 136 26.06 -5.46 -14.83
N ASN A 137 25.24 -6.51 -14.85
CA ASN A 137 25.62 -7.83 -15.31
C ASN A 137 25.01 -8.11 -16.69
N LEU A 138 25.64 -7.57 -17.73
CA LEU A 138 25.24 -7.74 -19.12
C LEU A 138 26.06 -8.84 -19.80
N SER A 139 25.49 -9.50 -20.80
CA SER A 139 26.19 -10.53 -21.57
C SER A 139 27.34 -9.92 -22.37
N SER A 140 28.43 -10.67 -22.53
CA SER A 140 29.64 -10.24 -23.26
C SER A 140 29.45 -10.12 -24.78
N ASN A 141 28.30 -10.57 -25.30
CA ASN A 141 28.06 -10.69 -26.74
C ASN A 141 27.35 -9.48 -27.33
N LEU A 142 26.98 -8.48 -26.51
CA LEU A 142 26.34 -7.26 -26.97
C LEU A 142 27.30 -6.44 -27.83
N LEU A 143 26.76 -5.77 -28.84
CA LEU A 143 27.51 -4.85 -29.68
C LEU A 143 27.40 -3.43 -29.13
N ALA A 144 28.50 -2.69 -29.23
CA ALA A 144 28.62 -1.30 -28.87
C ALA A 144 29.55 -0.57 -29.86
N SER A 145 29.47 0.76 -29.91
CA SER A 145 30.44 1.58 -30.64
C SER A 145 31.31 2.37 -29.66
N SER A 146 32.48 2.83 -30.10
CA SER A 146 33.36 3.69 -29.30
C SER A 146 32.72 5.04 -28.98
N VAL A 147 31.76 5.48 -29.79
CA VAL A 147 30.94 6.66 -29.57
C VAL A 147 29.48 6.23 -29.56
N SER A 148 28.81 6.42 -28.42
CA SER A 148 27.43 5.94 -28.22
C SER A 148 26.52 7.09 -27.84
N ASN A 149 25.56 7.42 -28.70
CA ASN A 149 24.47 8.35 -28.35
C ASN A 149 23.28 7.55 -27.82
N ILE A 150 22.86 7.85 -26.59
CA ILE A 150 21.70 7.22 -25.96
C ILE A 150 20.41 8.06 -26.08
N ASP A 151 20.51 9.24 -26.70
CA ASP A 151 19.42 10.19 -26.91
C ASP A 151 18.76 10.06 -28.30
N ILE A 152 19.00 8.94 -28.98
CA ILE A 152 18.35 8.58 -30.25
C ILE A 152 16.91 8.12 -29.99
N ILE A 153 16.13 8.90 -29.25
CA ILE A 153 14.72 8.59 -28.94
C ILE A 153 13.79 9.10 -30.05
N PHE A 154 12.58 8.56 -30.15
CA PHE A 154 11.68 8.86 -31.27
C PHE A 154 11.28 10.34 -31.36
N SER A 155 11.19 11.05 -30.24
CA SER A 155 10.90 12.48 -30.21
C SER A 155 12.08 13.36 -30.69
N ASN A 156 13.31 12.83 -30.67
CA ASN A 156 14.52 13.50 -31.13
C ASN A 156 14.88 13.18 -32.59
N ILE A 157 14.02 12.47 -33.32
CA ILE A 157 14.19 12.19 -34.75
C ILE A 157 13.12 12.95 -35.52
N ILE A 158 13.52 13.92 -36.34
CA ILE A 158 12.65 14.63 -37.27
C ILE A 158 12.74 13.99 -38.65
N ILE A 159 11.57 13.62 -39.19
CA ILE A 159 11.40 13.04 -40.51
C ILE A 159 10.95 14.15 -41.47
N ASN A 160 11.76 14.37 -42.51
CA ASN A 160 11.40 15.18 -43.68
C ASN A 160 11.72 14.38 -44.96
N GLU A 161 12.72 14.79 -45.73
CA GLU A 161 13.32 13.97 -46.81
C GLU A 161 14.18 12.83 -46.24
N LYS A 162 14.80 13.07 -45.08
CA LYS A 162 15.66 12.12 -44.36
C LYS A 162 15.27 12.05 -42.89
N TRP A 163 15.84 11.08 -42.17
CA TRP A 163 15.74 11.02 -40.72
C TRP A 163 16.86 11.87 -40.12
N ASN A 164 16.48 12.88 -39.34
CA ASN A 164 17.40 13.84 -38.77
C ASN A 164 17.39 13.72 -37.24
N LEU A 165 18.53 13.38 -36.67
CA LEU A 165 18.73 13.36 -35.22
C LEU A 165 19.03 14.78 -34.74
N ILE A 166 18.08 15.38 -34.01
CA ILE A 166 18.14 16.79 -33.59
C ILE A 166 18.78 17.00 -32.22
N ASP A 167 18.81 15.97 -31.38
CA ASP A 167 19.48 16.01 -30.09
C ASP A 167 20.48 14.87 -29.94
N TYR A 168 21.65 15.23 -29.44
CA TYR A 168 22.77 14.34 -29.18
C TYR A 168 23.54 14.82 -27.96
N GLU A 169 22.84 15.48 -27.03
CA GLU A 169 23.37 15.93 -25.75
C GLU A 169 24.01 14.77 -24.98
N TRP A 170 23.38 13.60 -24.99
CA TRP A 170 23.86 12.41 -24.27
C TRP A 170 24.60 11.44 -25.18
N THR A 171 25.74 11.92 -25.68
CA THR A 171 26.70 11.09 -26.41
C THR A 171 27.96 10.85 -25.61
N PHE A 172 28.31 9.60 -25.44
CA PHE A 172 29.46 9.16 -24.67
C PHE A 172 30.60 8.68 -25.55
N ASN A 173 31.84 8.91 -25.10
CA ASN A 173 33.06 8.42 -25.75
C ASN A 173 33.56 7.09 -25.15
N PHE A 174 32.62 6.28 -24.67
CA PHE A 174 32.85 4.95 -24.17
C PHE A 174 31.73 4.03 -24.69
N PRO A 175 31.97 2.70 -24.76
CA PRO A 175 30.98 1.78 -25.30
C PRO A 175 29.74 1.69 -24.41
N VAL A 176 28.57 1.81 -25.04
CA VAL A 176 27.25 1.53 -24.45
C VAL A 176 26.55 0.52 -25.37
N PRO A 177 25.83 -0.49 -24.84
CA PRO A 177 25.14 -1.47 -25.66
C PRO A 177 24.15 -0.80 -26.63
N ILE A 178 24.18 -1.16 -27.92
CA ILE A 178 23.23 -0.63 -28.91
C ILE A 178 21.79 -0.98 -28.53
N ASN A 179 21.58 -2.19 -28.00
CA ASN A 179 20.28 -2.63 -27.47
C ASN A 179 19.76 -1.72 -26.35
N PHE A 180 20.65 -1.11 -25.54
CA PHE A 180 20.22 -0.14 -24.52
C PHE A 180 19.66 1.13 -25.16
N THR A 181 20.28 1.66 -26.22
CA THR A 181 19.74 2.83 -26.96
C THR A 181 18.37 2.53 -27.56
N ILE A 182 18.18 1.32 -28.11
CA ILE A 182 16.89 0.87 -28.66
C ILE A 182 15.85 0.74 -27.54
N TYR A 183 16.21 0.07 -26.43
CA TYR A 183 15.38 -0.06 -25.24
C TYR A 183 14.90 1.31 -24.75
N ARG A 184 15.81 2.29 -24.60
CA ARG A 184 15.49 3.65 -24.15
C ARG A 184 14.43 4.31 -25.03
N ALA A 185 14.59 4.26 -26.36
CA ALA A 185 13.65 4.89 -27.27
C ALA A 185 12.23 4.35 -27.09
N ILE A 186 12.09 3.03 -26.90
CA ILE A 186 10.79 2.38 -26.69
C ILE A 186 10.27 2.65 -25.29
N PHE A 187 11.13 2.58 -24.27
CA PHE A 187 10.78 2.85 -22.89
C PHE A 187 10.18 4.26 -22.72
N TYR A 188 10.83 5.29 -23.28
CA TYR A 188 10.29 6.65 -23.27
C TYR A 188 9.01 6.78 -24.10
N TYR A 189 8.96 6.12 -25.26
CA TYR A 189 7.75 6.17 -26.08
C TYR A 189 6.54 5.59 -25.35
N ILE A 190 6.64 4.41 -24.75
CA ILE A 190 5.52 3.77 -24.07
C ILE A 190 5.11 4.53 -22.80
N ASN A 191 6.08 4.95 -21.96
CA ASN A 191 5.77 5.49 -20.64
C ASN A 191 5.37 6.97 -20.61
N THR A 192 5.47 7.71 -21.72
CA THR A 192 5.14 9.14 -21.77
C THR A 192 3.64 9.42 -21.94
N SER A 193 2.84 8.47 -22.45
CA SER A 193 1.42 8.68 -22.71
C SER A 193 0.58 7.43 -22.47
N SER A 194 -0.52 7.57 -21.71
CA SER A 194 -1.45 6.48 -21.43
C SER A 194 -2.18 5.95 -22.68
N LYS A 195 -2.24 6.73 -23.77
CA LYS A 195 -2.80 6.28 -25.06
C LYS A 195 -2.05 5.11 -25.68
N ARG A 196 -0.81 4.86 -25.25
CA ARG A 196 0.11 3.86 -25.82
C ARG A 196 0.05 2.54 -25.06
N SER A 197 -0.90 2.37 -24.13
CA SER A 197 -1.05 1.15 -23.31
C SER A 197 -1.28 -0.11 -24.14
N GLU A 198 -1.86 0.01 -25.33
CA GLU A 198 -2.08 -1.12 -26.24
C GLU A 198 -0.76 -1.76 -26.69
N LEU A 199 0.31 -0.96 -26.82
CA LEU A 199 1.65 -1.44 -27.19
C LEU A 199 2.31 -2.31 -26.13
N LEU A 200 1.87 -2.24 -24.86
CA LEU A 200 2.37 -3.11 -23.80
C LEU A 200 2.06 -4.59 -24.09
N SER A 201 0.97 -4.86 -24.83
CA SER A 201 0.57 -6.22 -25.22
C SER A 201 1.40 -6.80 -26.36
N LEU A 202 2.10 -5.96 -27.13
CA LEU A 202 2.83 -6.37 -28.35
C LEU A 202 4.21 -6.98 -28.08
N GLU A 203 4.63 -7.10 -26.81
CA GLU A 203 5.95 -7.62 -26.40
C GLU A 203 7.11 -7.05 -27.24
N LEU A 204 7.08 -5.74 -27.52
CA LEU A 204 8.00 -5.07 -28.46
C LEU A 204 9.49 -5.34 -28.18
N MET A 205 9.88 -5.48 -26.92
CA MET A 205 11.26 -5.79 -26.55
C MET A 205 11.72 -7.17 -27.07
N LYS A 206 10.85 -8.18 -26.97
CA LYS A 206 11.13 -9.53 -27.50
C LYS A 206 11.21 -9.52 -29.02
N LEU A 207 10.35 -8.75 -29.69
CA LEU A 207 10.38 -8.58 -31.16
C LEU A 207 11.69 -7.97 -31.67
N LEU A 208 12.43 -7.27 -30.80
CA LEU A 208 13.71 -6.64 -31.11
C LEU A 208 14.90 -7.42 -30.57
N GLU A 209 14.67 -8.66 -30.12
CA GLU A 209 15.68 -9.58 -29.61
C GLU A 209 16.38 -9.05 -28.34
N ILE A 210 15.65 -8.27 -27.52
CA ILE A 210 16.10 -7.84 -26.19
C ILE A 210 15.52 -8.82 -25.16
N SER A 211 16.42 -9.47 -24.42
CA SER A 211 16.06 -10.46 -23.39
C SER A 211 15.55 -9.82 -22.09
N ASP A 212 14.79 -10.58 -21.30
CA ASP A 212 14.28 -10.10 -20.01
C ASP A 212 15.42 -9.74 -19.04
N ASN A 213 16.54 -10.49 -19.06
CA ASN A 213 17.74 -10.14 -18.29
C ASN A 213 18.34 -8.81 -18.74
N GLU A 214 18.37 -8.52 -20.05
CA GLU A 214 18.81 -7.20 -20.53
C GLU A 214 17.88 -6.09 -20.03
N ILE A 215 16.56 -6.28 -20.07
CA ILE A 215 15.58 -5.31 -19.60
C ILE A 215 15.83 -4.96 -18.13
N GLU A 216 15.98 -5.96 -17.25
CA GLU A 216 16.27 -5.73 -15.83
C GLU A 216 17.56 -4.92 -15.62
N GLN A 217 18.62 -5.22 -16.37
CA GLN A 217 19.86 -4.46 -16.28
C GLN A 217 19.72 -3.06 -16.88
N TYR A 218 18.97 -2.89 -17.96
CA TYR A 218 18.73 -1.59 -18.59
C TYR A 218 17.88 -0.67 -17.71
N GLU A 219 16.95 -1.19 -16.93
CA GLU A 219 16.24 -0.41 -15.91
C GLU A 219 17.18 0.14 -14.84
N VAL A 220 18.16 -0.67 -14.41
CA VAL A 220 19.21 -0.24 -13.47
C VAL A 220 20.08 0.84 -14.11
N MET A 221 20.49 0.64 -15.37
CA MET A 221 21.26 1.63 -16.13
C MET A 221 20.50 2.95 -16.27
N GLU A 222 19.20 2.91 -16.62
CA GLU A 222 18.35 4.10 -16.74
C GLU A 222 18.28 4.86 -15.43
N ARG A 223 18.02 4.15 -14.32
CA ARG A 223 17.92 4.76 -12.99
C ARG A 223 19.23 5.45 -12.60
N ASN A 224 20.36 4.78 -12.82
CA ASN A 224 21.68 5.35 -12.53
C ASN A 224 21.97 6.56 -13.42
N PHE A 225 21.59 6.51 -14.69
CA PHE A 225 21.72 7.63 -15.60
C PHE A 225 20.85 8.83 -15.17
N GLN A 226 19.59 8.62 -14.77
CA GLN A 226 18.76 9.71 -14.24
C GLN A 226 19.38 10.32 -12.98
N ASN A 227 19.90 9.50 -12.07
CA ASN A 227 20.62 9.99 -10.88
C ASN A 227 21.89 10.76 -11.25
N TYR A 228 22.61 10.32 -12.27
CA TYR A 228 23.78 11.02 -12.81
C TYR A 228 23.41 12.40 -13.37
N ILE A 229 22.28 12.51 -14.09
CA ILE A 229 21.79 13.79 -14.62
C ILE A 229 21.35 14.74 -13.51
N ILE A 230 20.62 14.24 -12.50
CA ILE A 230 20.12 15.04 -11.38
C ILE A 230 21.26 15.48 -10.48
N GLY A 231 22.21 14.58 -10.22
CA GLY A 231 23.36 14.81 -9.34
C GLY A 231 22.91 15.27 -7.96
N ASN A 232 23.35 16.45 -7.54
CA ASN A 232 22.97 17.05 -6.26
C ASN A 232 21.77 18.01 -6.36
N SER A 233 21.08 18.08 -7.50
CA SER A 233 19.93 18.98 -7.68
C SER A 233 18.67 18.39 -7.04
N LEU A 234 17.84 19.25 -6.47
CA LEU A 234 16.51 18.87 -5.98
C LEU A 234 15.49 19.06 -7.10
N THR A 235 14.81 17.99 -7.49
CA THR A 235 13.70 18.07 -8.46
C THR A 235 12.45 18.66 -7.79
N SER A 236 11.56 19.27 -8.60
CA SER A 236 10.28 19.79 -8.08
C SER A 236 9.43 18.70 -7.41
N TRP A 237 9.52 17.46 -7.87
CA TRP A 237 8.85 16.31 -7.28
C TRP A 237 9.42 15.93 -5.92
N GLU A 238 10.75 15.93 -5.75
CA GLU A 238 11.37 15.67 -4.44
C GLU A 238 11.04 16.78 -3.45
N ILE A 239 11.00 18.04 -3.89
CA ILE A 239 10.56 19.16 -3.06
C ILE A 239 9.10 18.96 -2.65
N TYR A 240 8.21 18.64 -3.59
CA TYR A 240 6.81 18.33 -3.28
C TYR A 240 6.71 17.16 -2.31
N ASN A 241 7.46 16.08 -2.53
CA ASN A 241 7.46 14.90 -1.68
C ASN A 241 7.90 15.17 -0.26
N ASN A 242 8.91 16.00 -0.08
CA ASN A 242 9.39 16.39 1.24
C ASN A 242 8.48 17.41 1.95
N ILE A 243 7.57 18.07 1.23
CA ILE A 243 6.70 19.11 1.79
C ILE A 243 5.25 18.63 2.00
N HIS A 244 4.71 17.79 1.12
CA HIS A 244 3.31 17.40 1.19
C HIS A 244 3.04 16.40 2.34
N GLY A 245 1.94 16.63 3.07
CA GLY A 245 1.40 15.66 4.02
C GLY A 245 0.73 14.48 3.30
N LYS A 246 0.08 13.59 4.06
CA LYS A 246 -0.66 12.44 3.48
C LYS A 246 -1.79 12.92 2.56
N CYS A 247 -1.77 12.48 1.30
CA CYS A 247 -2.92 12.59 0.39
C CYS A 247 -3.84 11.38 0.58
N TYR A 248 -5.16 11.62 0.70
CA TYR A 248 -6.17 10.58 0.82
C TYR A 248 -7.08 10.55 -0.41
N ASP A 249 -7.43 9.36 -0.89
CA ASP A 249 -8.35 9.17 -2.01
C ASP A 249 -9.80 9.38 -1.55
N VAL A 250 -10.51 10.32 -2.18
CA VAL A 250 -11.92 10.63 -1.89
C VAL A 250 -12.82 9.40 -2.15
N SER A 251 -12.51 8.58 -3.15
CA SER A 251 -13.31 7.41 -3.51
C SER A 251 -13.33 6.35 -2.41
N TYR A 252 -12.26 6.27 -1.61
CA TYR A 252 -12.19 5.39 -0.45
C TYR A 252 -13.24 5.78 0.60
N PHE A 253 -13.36 7.08 0.92
CA PHE A 253 -14.33 7.56 1.90
C PHE A 253 -15.78 7.34 1.47
N VAL A 254 -16.08 7.50 0.17
CA VAL A 254 -17.43 7.26 -0.35
C VAL A 254 -17.83 5.79 -0.19
N LYS A 255 -16.94 4.87 -0.60
CA LYS A 255 -17.19 3.42 -0.47
C LYS A 255 -17.30 2.98 0.99
N ASP A 256 -16.44 3.53 1.86
CA ASP A 256 -16.48 3.24 3.30
C ASP A 256 -17.79 3.74 3.93
N ALA A 257 -18.26 4.93 3.56
CA ALA A 257 -19.53 5.47 4.04
C ALA A 257 -20.73 4.61 3.62
N GLU A 258 -20.79 4.17 2.35
CA GLU A 258 -21.86 3.30 1.84
C GLU A 258 -21.89 1.94 2.57
N GLN A 259 -20.72 1.32 2.78
CA GLN A 259 -20.63 0.05 3.50
C GLN A 259 -21.00 0.19 4.97
N ASN A 260 -20.57 1.27 5.63
CA ASN A 260 -20.91 1.53 7.02
C ASN A 260 -22.41 1.80 7.22
N GLN A 261 -23.09 2.41 6.23
CA GLN A 261 -24.53 2.64 6.28
C GLN A 261 -25.32 1.32 6.25
N ILE A 262 -24.89 0.35 5.45
CA ILE A 262 -25.51 -0.99 5.38
C ILE A 262 -25.23 -1.78 6.67
N ARG A 263 -23.99 -1.74 7.17
CA ARG A 263 -23.60 -2.50 8.37
C ARG A 263 -24.29 -2.02 9.64
N ASN A 264 -24.56 -0.72 9.75
CA ASN A 264 -25.20 -0.10 10.91
C ASN A 264 -26.74 -0.07 10.80
N GLU A 265 -27.34 -0.84 9.89
CA GLU A 265 -28.79 -1.02 9.87
C GLU A 265 -29.23 -1.77 11.14
N VAL A 266 -30.07 -1.12 11.95
CA VAL A 266 -30.67 -1.74 13.12
C VAL A 266 -32.08 -2.18 12.78
N GLN A 267 -32.39 -3.46 12.93
CA GLN A 267 -33.73 -4.00 12.70
C GLN A 267 -34.37 -4.48 14.00
N ILE A 268 -35.63 -4.13 14.21
CA ILE A 268 -36.37 -4.46 15.42
C ILE A 268 -37.60 -5.26 15.03
N TYR A 269 -37.78 -6.44 15.63
CA TYR A 269 -38.89 -7.34 15.39
C TYR A 269 -39.79 -7.44 16.63
N TYR A 270 -41.08 -7.39 16.40
CA TYR A 270 -42.12 -7.41 17.43
C TYR A 270 -42.89 -8.75 17.36
N ASP A 271 -42.91 -9.51 18.45
CA ASP A 271 -43.69 -10.75 18.56
C ASP A 271 -44.97 -10.54 19.35
N TYR A 272 -46.11 -10.69 18.68
CA TYR A 272 -47.45 -10.62 19.26
C TYR A 272 -48.01 -11.99 19.69
N GLY A 273 -47.26 -13.07 19.48
CA GLY A 273 -47.63 -14.44 19.86
C GLY A 273 -47.58 -15.48 18.73
N GLU A 274 -47.22 -15.07 17.52
CA GLU A 274 -47.05 -15.94 16.34
C GLU A 274 -45.57 -16.14 15.95
N GLY A 275 -44.65 -15.54 16.72
CA GLY A 275 -43.21 -15.53 16.44
C GLY A 275 -42.77 -14.27 15.70
N PHE A 276 -41.47 -14.21 15.38
CA PHE A 276 -40.89 -13.08 14.64
C PHE A 276 -41.16 -13.22 13.15
N SER A 277 -41.62 -12.14 12.52
CA SER A 277 -41.86 -12.05 11.07
C SER A 277 -41.33 -10.73 10.52
N GLU A 278 -40.93 -10.72 9.24
CA GLU A 278 -40.47 -9.49 8.58
C GLU A 278 -41.58 -8.43 8.49
N SER A 279 -42.85 -8.84 8.36
CA SER A 279 -43.99 -7.94 8.31
C SER A 279 -44.19 -7.16 9.61
N ASN A 280 -43.74 -7.72 10.74
CA ASN A 280 -43.81 -7.11 12.06
C ASN A 280 -42.42 -6.62 12.50
N SER A 281 -41.70 -5.94 11.61
CA SER A 281 -40.37 -5.39 11.90
C SER A 281 -40.19 -3.95 11.40
N THR A 282 -39.32 -3.20 12.06
CA THR A 282 -38.95 -1.83 11.69
C THR A 282 -37.43 -1.70 11.53
N LYS A 283 -37.00 -1.06 10.45
CA LYS A 283 -35.58 -0.80 10.15
C LYS A 283 -35.21 0.64 10.48
N HIS A 284 -34.07 0.83 11.12
CA HIS A 284 -33.54 2.12 11.51
C HIS A 284 -32.09 2.26 11.03
N TYR A 285 -31.83 3.26 10.20
CA TYR A 285 -30.48 3.64 9.78
C TYR A 285 -29.90 4.61 10.81
N ILE A 286 -29.15 4.08 11.78
CA ILE A 286 -28.59 4.89 12.87
C ILE A 286 -27.09 4.97 12.70
N THR A 287 -26.58 6.19 12.50
CA THR A 287 -25.14 6.44 12.53
C THR A 287 -24.71 6.57 13.99
N PRO A 288 -23.76 5.74 14.47
CA PRO A 288 -23.16 5.93 15.79
C PRO A 288 -22.50 7.31 15.89
N ASP A 289 -22.39 7.84 17.12
CA ASP A 289 -21.63 9.07 17.35
C ASP A 289 -20.10 8.86 17.14
N ASP A 290 -19.31 9.92 17.29
CA ASP A 290 -17.85 9.88 17.12
C ASP A 290 -17.15 8.84 18.04
N ASN A 291 -17.81 8.43 19.12
CA ASN A 291 -17.31 7.42 20.07
C ASN A 291 -17.91 6.02 19.83
N GLY A 292 -18.75 5.84 18.80
CA GLY A 292 -19.42 4.59 18.48
C GLY A 292 -20.67 4.31 19.33
N LYS A 293 -21.26 5.32 19.97
CA LYS A 293 -22.48 5.19 20.78
C LYS A 293 -23.74 5.25 19.91
N VAL A 294 -24.69 4.37 20.18
CA VAL A 294 -25.99 4.27 19.52
C VAL A 294 -27.09 4.43 20.57
N TYR A 295 -28.12 5.21 20.22
CA TYR A 295 -29.27 5.49 21.07
C TYR A 295 -30.58 5.17 20.34
N ILE A 296 -31.41 4.30 20.91
CA ILE A 296 -32.66 3.86 20.31
C ILE A 296 -33.82 4.03 21.29
N LYS A 297 -34.91 4.64 20.81
CA LYS A 297 -36.22 4.70 21.47
C LYS A 297 -37.24 3.94 20.66
N ILE A 298 -37.79 2.88 21.24
CA ILE A 298 -38.76 1.99 20.62
C ILE A 298 -40.11 2.25 21.27
N LYS A 299 -41.07 2.78 20.51
CA LYS A 299 -42.44 2.98 21.01
C LYS A 299 -43.23 1.70 20.78
N ILE A 300 -43.96 1.27 21.80
CA ILE A 300 -44.80 0.07 21.75
C ILE A 300 -46.26 0.52 21.78
N GLU A 301 -46.98 0.27 20.68
CA GLU A 301 -48.38 0.66 20.53
C GLU A 301 -49.35 -0.46 20.98
N GLU A 302 -48.95 -1.72 20.78
CA GLU A 302 -49.71 -2.90 21.16
C GLU A 302 -48.88 -3.81 22.08
N ASN A 303 -49.52 -4.55 22.99
CA ASN A 303 -48.82 -5.42 23.93
C ASN A 303 -48.04 -6.52 23.19
N ILE A 304 -46.72 -6.39 23.12
CA ILE A 304 -45.81 -7.40 22.61
C ILE A 304 -45.41 -8.39 23.71
N LYS A 305 -45.20 -9.65 23.34
CA LYS A 305 -44.69 -10.70 24.24
C LYS A 305 -43.17 -10.72 24.28
N GLN A 306 -42.56 -10.60 23.10
CA GLN A 306 -41.10 -10.65 22.93
C GLN A 306 -40.65 -9.57 21.95
N LEU A 307 -39.39 -9.18 22.10
CA LEU A 307 -38.73 -8.23 21.22
C LEU A 307 -37.39 -8.84 20.76
N ARG A 308 -37.09 -8.73 19.47
CA ARG A 308 -35.76 -9.04 18.93
C ARG A 308 -35.18 -7.77 18.30
N ILE A 309 -33.92 -7.51 18.60
CA ILE A 309 -33.16 -6.39 18.07
C ILE A 309 -31.91 -6.94 17.40
N ASP A 310 -31.76 -6.61 16.12
CA ASP A 310 -30.61 -6.94 15.32
C ASP A 310 -29.80 -5.64 15.17
N PRO A 311 -28.72 -5.46 15.94
CA PRO A 311 -28.05 -4.17 16.08
C PRO A 311 -27.11 -3.82 14.91
N ALA A 312 -26.87 -4.76 14.00
CA ALA A 312 -25.98 -4.63 12.84
C ALA A 312 -26.16 -5.82 11.88
N SER A 313 -25.49 -5.79 10.73
CA SER A 313 -25.47 -6.89 9.74
C SER A 313 -24.08 -7.51 9.51
N ASP A 314 -23.16 -7.39 10.47
CA ASP A 314 -21.78 -7.88 10.35
C ASP A 314 -21.18 -8.26 11.72
N TYR A 315 -20.00 -8.87 11.73
CA TYR A 315 -19.24 -9.23 12.94
C TYR A 315 -18.97 -7.99 13.79
N ASN A 316 -19.39 -8.02 15.06
CA ASN A 316 -19.30 -6.85 15.93
C ASN A 316 -19.14 -7.21 17.41
N ILE A 317 -18.71 -6.22 18.18
CA ILE A 317 -18.75 -6.23 19.63
C ILE A 317 -19.63 -5.08 20.12
N ILE A 318 -20.50 -5.39 21.08
CA ILE A 318 -21.44 -4.44 21.64
C ILE A 318 -21.26 -4.33 23.16
N ILE A 319 -21.32 -3.10 23.68
CA ILE A 319 -21.38 -2.81 25.11
C ILE A 319 -22.71 -2.14 25.40
N ILE A 320 -23.63 -2.84 26.06
CA ILE A 320 -24.96 -2.35 26.41
C ILE A 320 -24.85 -1.57 27.72
N GLU A 321 -25.02 -0.25 27.66
CA GLU A 321 -24.99 0.62 28.85
C GLU A 321 -26.33 0.69 29.55
N LYS A 322 -27.42 0.73 28.76
CA LYS A 322 -28.79 0.90 29.25
C LYS A 322 -29.74 0.10 28.40
N PHE A 323 -30.57 -0.73 29.03
CA PHE A 323 -31.67 -1.41 28.36
C PHE A 323 -32.87 -1.48 29.30
N VAL A 324 -33.85 -0.60 29.10
CA VAL A 324 -34.96 -0.40 30.04
C VAL A 324 -36.30 -0.29 29.32
N GLY A 325 -37.34 -0.82 29.94
CA GLY A 325 -38.74 -0.62 29.55
C GLY A 325 -39.42 0.41 30.46
N SER A 326 -40.54 0.97 30.01
CA SER A 326 -41.36 1.92 30.77
C SER A 326 -42.84 1.56 30.71
N ASN A 327 -43.46 1.36 31.88
CA ASN A 327 -44.90 1.13 32.08
C ASN A 327 -45.45 2.07 33.18
N ASN A 328 -45.16 3.38 33.03
CA ASN A 328 -45.27 4.49 34.01
C ASN A 328 -44.04 4.68 34.90
N ASN A 329 -43.25 3.62 35.14
CA ASN A 329 -41.93 3.69 35.75
C ASN A 329 -40.91 2.94 34.87
N TYR A 330 -39.63 3.30 34.97
CA TYR A 330 -38.57 2.58 34.28
C TYR A 330 -38.18 1.29 35.01
N TYR A 331 -38.01 0.21 34.26
CA TYR A 331 -37.53 -1.08 34.77
C TYR A 331 -36.48 -1.70 33.84
N PRO A 332 -35.50 -2.45 34.36
CA PRO A 332 -34.46 -3.07 33.55
C PRO A 332 -35.01 -4.25 32.74
N LEU A 333 -34.63 -4.34 31.47
CA LEU A 333 -34.98 -5.47 30.60
C LEU A 333 -33.90 -6.54 30.67
N LYS A 334 -34.32 -7.79 30.87
CA LYS A 334 -33.44 -8.95 30.73
C LYS A 334 -33.39 -9.37 29.28
N TYR A 335 -32.18 -9.59 28.77
CA TYR A 335 -31.97 -9.99 27.39
C TYR A 335 -31.09 -11.23 27.28
N ASN A 336 -31.27 -11.94 26.19
CA ASN A 336 -30.40 -13.01 25.69
C ASN A 336 -29.83 -12.58 24.34
N SER A 337 -28.78 -13.25 23.88
CA SER A 337 -28.19 -13.00 22.56
C SER A 337 -27.65 -14.27 21.95
N ASN A 338 -27.50 -14.28 20.62
CA ASN A 338 -26.77 -15.35 19.92
C ASN A 338 -25.24 -15.13 19.91
N GLY A 339 -24.75 -14.04 20.51
CA GLY A 339 -23.32 -13.76 20.70
C GLY A 339 -22.73 -14.30 22.01
N TYR A 340 -21.40 -14.36 22.07
CA TYR A 340 -20.63 -14.73 23.26
C TYR A 340 -20.63 -13.61 24.29
N LYS A 341 -21.09 -13.91 25.49
CA LYS A 341 -21.13 -12.95 26.58
C LYS A 341 -19.75 -12.85 27.25
N ILE A 342 -19.02 -11.76 26.99
CA ILE A 342 -17.69 -11.52 27.59
C ILE A 342 -17.83 -10.98 29.01
N THR A 343 -18.78 -10.05 29.22
CA THR A 343 -19.09 -9.48 30.54
C THR A 343 -20.60 -9.36 30.71
N GLU A 344 -21.08 -8.86 31.84
CA GLU A 344 -22.52 -8.58 32.01
C GLU A 344 -23.08 -7.64 30.95
N LYS A 345 -22.27 -6.70 30.46
CA LYS A 345 -22.68 -5.66 29.50
C LYS A 345 -22.12 -5.87 28.09
N THR A 346 -21.10 -6.70 27.92
CA THR A 346 -20.37 -6.85 26.66
C THR A 346 -20.71 -8.17 25.96
N VAL A 347 -21.10 -8.08 24.70
CA VAL A 347 -21.43 -9.23 23.85
C VAL A 347 -20.61 -9.18 22.56
N LEU A 348 -19.98 -10.29 22.22
CA LEU A 348 -19.22 -10.49 20.98
C LEU A 348 -20.05 -11.34 20.01
N PHE A 349 -20.35 -10.79 18.85
CA PHE A 349 -21.06 -11.49 17.77
C PHE A 349 -20.07 -11.96 16.73
N ILE A 350 -20.00 -13.29 16.57
CA ILE A 350 -19.15 -13.96 15.56
C ILE A 350 -19.94 -14.40 14.33
N THR A 351 -21.06 -13.73 14.07
CA THR A 351 -21.96 -14.01 12.96
C THR A 351 -22.28 -12.69 12.25
N SER A 352 -22.68 -12.78 10.98
CA SER A 352 -23.20 -11.63 10.22
C SER A 352 -24.65 -11.26 10.59
N ASP A 353 -25.25 -11.97 11.53
CA ASP A 353 -26.64 -11.79 11.96
C ASP A 353 -26.67 -11.75 13.50
N PRO A 354 -26.21 -10.64 14.11
CA PRO A 354 -26.24 -10.44 15.55
C PRO A 354 -27.69 -10.26 16.00
N GLN A 355 -28.11 -10.99 17.04
CA GLN A 355 -29.48 -10.94 17.54
C GLN A 355 -29.50 -10.81 19.06
N ILE A 356 -30.30 -9.87 19.55
CA ILE A 356 -30.56 -9.64 20.98
C ILE A 356 -32.07 -9.83 21.19
N TYR A 357 -32.45 -10.70 22.13
CA TYR A 357 -33.85 -11.02 22.41
C TYR A 357 -34.23 -10.66 23.83
N VAL A 358 -35.42 -10.10 23.98
CA VAL A 358 -36.08 -9.85 25.26
C VAL A 358 -37.31 -10.74 25.31
N ASN A 359 -37.22 -11.79 26.14
CA ASN A 359 -38.24 -12.85 26.19
C ASN A 359 -39.47 -12.47 27.04
N THR A 360 -39.36 -11.46 27.90
CA THR A 360 -40.42 -11.06 28.82
C THR A 360 -40.49 -9.54 28.90
N ILE A 361 -41.65 -8.99 28.56
CA ILE A 361 -41.94 -7.55 28.60
C ILE A 361 -43.19 -7.37 29.47
N ASP A 362 -43.15 -6.40 30.39
CA ASP A 362 -44.26 -6.18 31.31
C ASP A 362 -45.48 -5.64 30.54
N PRO A 363 -46.70 -6.13 30.83
CA PRO A 363 -47.91 -5.61 30.19
C PRO A 363 -48.06 -4.10 30.39
N GLY A 364 -48.46 -3.38 29.34
CA GLY A 364 -48.60 -1.91 29.38
C GLY A 364 -47.29 -1.15 29.21
N THR A 365 -46.20 -1.82 28.83
CA THR A 365 -44.95 -1.14 28.42
C THR A 365 -45.18 -0.37 27.14
N ASN A 366 -44.91 0.95 27.16
CA ASN A 366 -45.15 1.84 26.02
C ASN A 366 -43.87 2.38 25.38
N LEU A 367 -42.72 2.25 26.06
CA LEU A 367 -41.43 2.73 25.60
C LEU A 367 -40.33 1.77 26.05
N ILE A 368 -39.39 1.48 25.15
CA ILE A 368 -38.13 0.83 25.44
C ILE A 368 -36.99 1.75 25.01
N GLU A 369 -36.00 1.91 25.89
CA GLU A 369 -34.78 2.66 25.62
C GLU A 369 -33.57 1.72 25.64
N LEU A 370 -32.78 1.77 24.58
CA LEU A 370 -31.56 1.00 24.42
C LEU A 370 -30.39 1.94 24.08
N GLU A 371 -29.34 1.89 24.91
CA GLU A 371 -28.08 2.58 24.69
C GLU A 371 -26.94 1.56 24.66
N TYR A 372 -26.15 1.60 23.59
CA TYR A 372 -24.99 0.71 23.47
C TYR A 372 -23.87 1.34 22.65
N PHE A 373 -22.64 0.88 22.88
CA PHE A 373 -21.52 1.10 21.98
C PHE A 373 -21.39 -0.08 21.03
N ILE A 374 -21.10 0.19 19.77
CA ILE A 374 -20.84 -0.85 18.76
C ILE A 374 -19.52 -0.60 18.06
N LYS A 375 -18.77 -1.69 17.83
CA LYS A 375 -17.60 -1.66 16.96
C LYS A 375 -17.64 -2.87 16.04
N MET A 376 -17.61 -2.60 14.74
CA MET A 376 -17.40 -3.63 13.72
C MET A 376 -15.99 -4.17 13.84
N ILE A 377 -15.85 -5.49 13.73
CA ILE A 377 -14.56 -6.17 13.81
C ILE A 377 -14.37 -7.06 12.59
N PRO A 378 -13.14 -7.20 12.06
CA PRO A 378 -12.88 -8.16 11.01
C PRO A 378 -13.24 -9.59 11.44
N SER A 379 -13.76 -10.39 10.52
CA SER A 379 -14.15 -11.79 10.78
C SER A 379 -12.99 -12.61 11.34
N GLU A 380 -11.78 -12.44 10.82
CA GLU A 380 -10.55 -13.09 11.29
C GLU A 380 -10.26 -12.79 12.76
N LEU A 381 -10.38 -11.52 13.16
CA LEU A 381 -10.19 -11.10 14.55
C LEU A 381 -11.28 -11.68 15.46
N SER A 382 -12.53 -11.69 14.99
CA SER A 382 -13.65 -12.27 15.74
C SER A 382 -13.46 -13.77 16.02
N LEU A 383 -12.90 -14.51 15.06
CA LEU A 383 -12.61 -15.94 15.17
C LEU A 383 -11.43 -16.22 16.10
N GLU A 384 -10.39 -15.40 16.08
CA GLU A 384 -9.27 -15.54 17.02
C GLU A 384 -9.70 -15.23 18.47
N LEU A 385 -10.51 -14.19 18.66
CA LEU A 385 -11.07 -13.88 19.97
C LEU A 385 -11.96 -15.00 20.51
N SER A 386 -12.79 -15.63 19.66
CA SER A 386 -13.67 -16.73 20.09
C SER A 386 -12.89 -17.97 20.52
N LYS A 387 -11.82 -18.33 19.80
CA LYS A 387 -10.92 -19.42 20.19
C LYS A 387 -10.27 -19.15 21.55
N TYR A 388 -9.82 -17.92 21.77
CA TYR A 388 -9.21 -17.52 23.04
C TYR A 388 -10.21 -17.61 24.21
N ILE A 389 -11.44 -17.10 24.01
CA ILE A 389 -12.52 -17.19 25.01
C ILE A 389 -12.82 -18.65 25.34
N TYR A 390 -13.00 -19.50 24.33
CA TYR A 390 -13.31 -20.92 24.52
C TYR A 390 -12.19 -21.67 25.25
N SER A 391 -10.92 -21.40 24.92
CA SER A 391 -9.78 -22.00 25.62
C SER A 391 -9.77 -21.61 27.11
N ASN A 392 -10.06 -20.35 27.42
CA ASN A 392 -10.09 -19.86 28.80
C ASN A 392 -11.27 -20.42 29.60
N GLU A 393 -12.45 -20.56 28.99
CA GLU A 393 -13.61 -21.18 29.65
C GLU A 393 -13.32 -22.63 30.04
N ASN A 394 -12.77 -23.43 29.11
CA ASN A 394 -12.36 -24.81 29.43
C ASN A 394 -11.34 -24.88 30.56
N THR A 395 -10.37 -23.95 30.57
CA THR A 395 -9.36 -23.88 31.64
C THR A 395 -9.99 -23.52 32.99
N LEU A 396 -10.93 -22.58 32.99
CA LEU A 396 -11.69 -22.18 34.18
C LEU A 396 -12.53 -23.34 34.74
N ASP A 397 -13.19 -24.11 33.89
CA ASP A 397 -14.01 -25.24 34.32
C ASP A 397 -13.17 -26.40 34.87
N LEU A 398 -11.98 -26.63 34.30
CA LEU A 398 -11.00 -27.56 34.86
C LEU A 398 -10.53 -27.11 36.26
N LEU A 399 -10.18 -25.83 36.42
CA LEU A 399 -9.75 -25.27 37.70
C LEU A 399 -10.86 -25.33 38.76
N LYS A 400 -12.11 -25.01 38.40
CA LYS A 400 -13.27 -25.16 39.30
C LYS A 400 -13.46 -26.60 39.75
N SER A 401 -13.29 -27.56 38.84
CA SER A 401 -13.40 -28.99 39.16
C SER A 401 -12.31 -29.42 40.14
N GLN A 402 -11.07 -29.00 39.92
CA GLN A 402 -9.95 -29.25 40.84
C GLN A 402 -10.17 -28.60 42.22
N LEU A 403 -10.71 -27.38 42.25
CA LEU A 403 -11.02 -26.67 43.50
C LEU A 403 -12.08 -27.42 44.31
N ASN A 404 -13.11 -27.95 43.66
CA ASN A 404 -14.13 -28.78 44.30
C ASN A 404 -13.54 -30.09 44.86
N GLU A 405 -12.64 -30.76 44.15
CA GLU A 405 -11.96 -31.96 44.67
C GLU A 405 -11.10 -31.65 45.90
N LEU A 406 -10.39 -30.52 45.89
CA LEU A 406 -9.61 -30.05 47.02
C LEU A 406 -10.50 -29.75 48.23
N ASP A 407 -11.64 -29.09 48.03
CA ASP A 407 -12.59 -28.78 49.12
C ASP A 407 -13.14 -30.06 49.78
N ILE A 408 -13.40 -31.10 48.98
CA ILE A 408 -13.79 -32.42 49.50
C ILE A 408 -12.66 -33.03 50.36
N LYS A 409 -11.42 -32.99 49.89
CA LYS A 409 -10.26 -33.52 50.64
C LYS A 409 -10.02 -32.75 51.94
N VAL A 410 -10.19 -31.43 51.93
CA VAL A 410 -10.07 -30.61 53.14
C VAL A 410 -11.12 -31.04 54.17
N LYS A 411 -12.38 -31.19 53.77
CA LYS A 411 -13.45 -31.69 54.66
C LYS A 411 -13.18 -33.09 55.20
N GLU A 412 -12.56 -33.97 54.40
CA GLU A 412 -12.12 -35.30 54.87
C GLU A 412 -10.99 -35.21 55.90
N PHE A 413 -10.00 -34.34 55.68
CA PHE A 413 -8.93 -34.13 56.65
C PHE A 413 -9.43 -33.53 57.96
N GLU A 414 -10.35 -32.55 57.90
CA GLU A 414 -11.00 -31.98 59.09
C GLU A 414 -11.72 -33.06 59.90
N ARG A 415 -12.52 -33.92 59.24
CA ARG A 415 -13.16 -35.08 59.91
C ARG A 415 -12.14 -36.02 60.54
N ASN A 416 -11.04 -36.30 59.86
CA ASN A 416 -9.99 -37.19 60.38
C ASN A 416 -9.28 -36.57 61.59
N ILE A 417 -9.08 -35.26 61.61
CA ILE A 417 -8.54 -34.52 62.76
C ILE A 417 -9.53 -34.61 63.93
N ASP A 418 -10.82 -34.37 63.71
CA ASP A 418 -11.85 -34.48 64.75
C ASP A 418 -11.88 -35.88 65.39
N ILE A 419 -11.82 -36.93 64.57
CA ILE A 419 -11.77 -38.32 65.04
C ILE A 419 -10.51 -38.57 65.88
N ARG A 420 -9.35 -38.07 65.43
CA ARG A 420 -8.09 -38.21 66.17
C ARG A 420 -8.12 -37.44 67.49
N ASP A 421 -8.67 -36.23 67.51
CA ASP A 421 -8.81 -35.42 68.71
C ASP A 421 -9.77 -36.05 69.71
N GLU A 422 -10.85 -36.68 69.25
CA GLU A 422 -11.74 -37.47 70.10
C GLU A 422 -11.01 -38.70 70.68
N TYR A 423 -10.24 -39.41 69.86
CA TYR A 423 -9.44 -40.54 70.31
C TYR A 423 -8.39 -40.14 71.35
N ILE A 424 -7.69 -39.02 71.14
CA ILE A 424 -6.74 -38.44 72.10
C ILE A 424 -7.47 -38.09 73.40
N ARG A 425 -8.62 -37.41 73.33
CA ARG A 425 -9.44 -37.09 74.52
C ARG A 425 -9.85 -38.35 75.29
N ASN A 426 -10.20 -39.43 74.59
CA ASN A 426 -10.57 -40.71 75.19
C ASN A 426 -9.37 -41.40 75.88
N ILE A 427 -8.20 -41.42 75.24
CA ILE A 427 -6.95 -41.89 75.87
C ILE A 427 -6.62 -41.07 77.11
N GLN A 428 -6.75 -39.74 77.04
CA GLN A 428 -6.46 -38.85 78.15
C GLN A 428 -7.40 -39.07 79.36
N LYS A 429 -8.62 -39.55 79.13
CA LYS A 429 -9.56 -39.93 80.20
C LYS A 429 -9.25 -41.29 80.84
N SER A 430 -8.48 -42.15 80.18
CA SER A 430 -8.17 -43.50 80.64
C SER A 430 -7.37 -43.52 81.96
N ARG A 431 -7.56 -44.58 82.78
CA ARG A 431 -6.84 -44.77 84.04
C ARG A 431 -5.32 -44.92 83.83
N LEU A 432 -4.91 -45.58 82.75
CA LEU A 432 -3.52 -45.77 82.36
C LEU A 432 -2.83 -44.44 82.05
N TRP A 433 -3.46 -43.56 81.28
CA TRP A 433 -2.91 -42.23 81.01
C TRP A 433 -2.80 -41.36 82.28
N LYS A 434 -3.82 -41.37 83.14
CA LYS A 434 -3.78 -40.64 84.42
C LYS A 434 -2.63 -41.13 85.32
N TYR A 435 -2.37 -42.43 85.34
CA TYR A 435 -1.24 -43.02 86.06
C TYR A 435 0.11 -42.64 85.43
N TYR A 436 0.22 -42.71 84.11
CA TYR A 436 1.41 -42.32 83.34
C TYR A 436 1.74 -40.82 83.49
N LYS A 437 0.75 -39.93 83.38
CA LYS A 437 0.87 -38.49 83.64
C LYS A 437 1.38 -38.20 85.07
N LYS A 438 0.87 -38.92 86.07
CA LYS A 438 1.32 -38.81 87.48
C LYS A 438 2.78 -39.24 87.67
N HIS A 439 3.24 -40.24 86.92
CA HIS A 439 4.66 -40.66 86.91
C HIS A 439 5.57 -39.67 86.21
N LEU A 440 5.13 -39.08 85.08
CA LEU A 440 5.90 -38.07 84.35
C LEU A 440 6.07 -36.77 85.15
N ILE A 441 5.03 -36.30 85.84
CA ILE A 441 5.10 -35.14 86.75
C ILE A 441 6.10 -35.41 87.88
N LYS A 442 6.09 -36.61 88.48
CA LYS A 442 7.05 -37.01 89.52
C LYS A 442 8.50 -37.04 89.05
N ARG A 443 8.77 -37.25 87.75
CA ARG A 443 10.11 -37.25 87.15
C ARG A 443 10.54 -35.88 86.60
N GLY A 444 9.72 -34.84 86.75
CA GLY A 444 10.00 -33.50 86.22
C GLY A 444 9.93 -33.39 84.69
N GLN A 445 9.31 -34.35 84.01
CA GLN A 445 9.28 -34.46 82.54
C GLN A 445 7.96 -33.97 81.90
N TYR A 446 7.09 -33.30 82.65
CA TYR A 446 5.82 -32.76 82.15
C TYR A 446 5.50 -31.44 82.85
N SER A 447 5.38 -30.34 82.10
CA SER A 447 4.94 -29.04 82.61
C SER A 447 3.47 -28.81 82.27
N GLU A 448 2.70 -28.16 83.16
CA GLU A 448 1.26 -27.88 82.99
C GLU A 448 0.95 -26.76 81.97
N PHE A 449 1.83 -26.48 81.02
CA PHE A 449 1.70 -25.32 80.12
C PHE A 449 0.87 -25.55 78.84
N TRP A 450 0.16 -26.68 78.73
CA TRP A 450 -0.78 -26.95 77.64
C TRP A 450 -2.09 -27.50 78.21
N SER A 451 -2.98 -26.59 78.56
CA SER A 451 -4.42 -26.81 78.77
C SER A 451 -5.19 -26.06 77.69
#